data_AF-A0A8J3E0V5-F1
#
_entry.id   AF-A0A8J3E0V5-F1
#
_cell.length_a   1.000
_cell.length_b   1.000
_cell.length_c   1.000
_cell.angle_alpha   90.00
_cell.angle_beta   90.00
_cell.angle_gamma   90.00
#
_symmetry.space_group_name_H-M   'P 1'
#
loop_
_entity.id
_entity.type
_entity.pdbx_description
1 polymer ?
#
loop_
_entity_poly.entity_id
_entity_poly.type
_entity_poly.pdbx_seq_one_letter_code
_entity_poly.pdbx_strand_id
1 'polypeptide(L)' 'MLSIDWRAPAAYKHTKNIPAAGFAWEYLRRNDDYREDFRLLVRAKRPDATELEAFARRWGLRFPARSRRRA' A
#
# COMPACT_ATOMS: atom_id res chain seq x y z
N MET A 1 26.21 -20.10 -2.93
CA MET A 1 24.86 -19.78 -2.39
C MET A 1 25.06 -19.03 -1.08
N LEU A 2 24.55 -17.81 -0.95
CA LEU A 2 24.63 -17.08 0.33
C LEU A 2 23.80 -17.82 1.37
N SER A 3 24.44 -18.25 2.47
CA SER A 3 23.75 -18.80 3.63
C SER A 3 23.12 -17.64 4.41
N ILE A 4 21.86 -17.34 4.13
CA ILE A 4 21.11 -16.31 4.85
C ILE A 4 20.45 -16.97 6.06
N ASP A 5 20.93 -16.66 7.26
CA ASP A 5 20.19 -16.95 8.48
C ASP A 5 19.09 -15.91 8.66
N TRP A 6 17.92 -16.21 8.10
CA TRP A 6 16.74 -15.37 8.18
C TRP A 6 16.16 -15.27 9.59
N ARG A 7 16.68 -16.00 10.59
CA ARG A 7 16.27 -15.84 12.00
C ARG A 7 17.20 -14.96 12.81
N ALA A 8 18.36 -14.57 12.26
CA ALA A 8 19.33 -13.73 12.95
C ALA A 8 18.70 -12.37 13.34
N PRO A 9 18.52 -12.06 14.64
CA PRO A 9 17.84 -10.85 15.07
C PRO A 9 18.52 -9.55 14.58
N ALA A 10 19.84 -9.60 14.43
CA ALA A 10 20.65 -8.48 13.93
C ALA A 10 20.22 -8.04 12.51
N ALA A 11 19.78 -8.98 11.66
CA ALA A 11 19.30 -8.70 10.32
C ALA A 11 18.03 -7.83 10.32
N TYR A 12 17.24 -7.87 11.39
CA TYR A 12 15.97 -7.15 11.54
C TYR A 12 16.03 -5.98 12.51
N LYS A 13 17.21 -5.58 13.01
CA LYS A 13 17.31 -4.43 13.94
C LYS A 13 16.67 -3.15 13.39
N HIS A 14 16.74 -2.95 12.08
CA HIS A 14 16.14 -1.81 11.39
C HIS A 14 14.61 -1.86 11.32
N THR A 15 13.97 -3.04 11.39
CA THR A 15 12.51 -3.17 11.27
C THR A 15 11.77 -2.57 12.45
N LYS A 16 12.42 -2.49 13.61
CA LYS A 16 11.87 -1.84 14.82
C LYS A 16 11.56 -0.36 14.64
N ASN A 17 12.19 0.28 13.66
CA ASN A 17 12.02 1.72 13.38
C ASN A 17 11.14 1.98 12.16
N ILE A 18 10.61 0.93 11.51
CA ILE A 18 9.71 1.09 10.37
C ILE A 18 8.38 1.63 10.91
N PRO A 19 7.89 2.77 10.39
CA PRO A 19 6.56 3.26 10.76
C PRO A 19 5.50 2.20 10.45
N ALA A 20 4.50 2.04 11.32
CA ALA A 20 3.45 1.03 11.15
C ALA A 20 2.79 1.11 9.76
N ALA A 21 2.58 2.32 9.23
CA ALA A 21 2.05 2.52 7.88
C ALA A 21 2.98 2.00 6.77
N GLY A 22 4.30 2.18 6.92
CA GLY A 22 5.30 1.65 6.00
C GLY A 22 5.36 0.12 6.05
N PHE A 23 5.22 -0.46 7.23
CA PHE A 23 5.16 -1.92 7.39
C PHE A 23 3.89 -2.50 6.74
N ALA A 24 2.72 -1.89 6.98
CA ALA A 24 1.48 -2.29 6.34
C ALA A 24 1.54 -2.19 4.81
N TRP A 25 2.17 -1.13 4.28
CA TRP A 25 2.36 -0.94 2.85
C TRP A 25 3.20 -2.05 2.20
N GLU A 26 4.22 -2.57 2.89
CA GLU A 26 5.05 -3.67 2.37
C GLU A 26 4.23 -4.95 2.17
N TYR A 27 3.27 -5.24 3.04
CA TYR A 27 2.33 -6.36 2.83
C TYR A 27 1.39 -6.09 1.66
N LEU A 28 0.80 -4.90 1.63
CA LEU A 28 -0.19 -4.54 0.63
C LEU A 28 0.37 -4.60 -0.80
N ARG A 29 1.56 -4.04 -1.03
CA ARG A 29 2.18 -4.01 -2.37
C ARG A 29 2.59 -5.40 -2.91
N ARG A 30 2.65 -6.42 -2.05
CA ARG A 30 2.96 -7.82 -2.41
C ARG A 30 1.72 -8.69 -2.54
N ASN A 31 0.55 -8.19 -2.13
CA ASN A 31 -0.71 -8.89 -2.31
C ASN A 31 -1.13 -8.83 -3.80
N ASP A 32 -1.39 -9.99 -4.40
CA ASP A 32 -1.69 -10.05 -5.83
C ASP A 32 -3.07 -9.49 -6.19
N ASP A 33 -4.08 -9.70 -5.35
CA ASP A 33 -5.41 -9.10 -5.51
C ASP A 33 -5.33 -7.57 -5.46
N TYR A 34 -4.53 -7.01 -4.56
CA TYR A 34 -4.29 -5.55 -4.51
C TYR A 34 -3.66 -5.06 -5.80
N ARG A 35 -2.67 -5.79 -6.31
CA ARG A 35 -1.98 -5.42 -7.56
C ARG A 35 -2.93 -5.48 -8.75
N GLU A 36 -3.84 -6.44 -8.79
CA GLU A 36 -4.86 -6.54 -9.83
C GLU A 36 -5.88 -5.40 -9.74
N ASP A 37 -6.50 -5.22 -8.57
CA ASP A 37 -7.45 -4.14 -8.30
C ASP A 37 -6.84 -2.77 -8.66
N PHE A 38 -5.60 -2.52 -8.25
CA PHE A 38 -4.90 -1.28 -8.54
C PHE A 38 -4.66 -1.09 -10.04
N ARG A 39 -4.29 -2.16 -10.78
CA ARG A 39 -4.14 -2.09 -12.25
C ARG A 39 -5.46 -1.76 -12.93
N LEU A 40 -6.57 -2.35 -12.48
CA LEU A 40 -7.90 -2.08 -13.01
C LEU A 40 -8.30 -0.62 -12.74
N LEU A 41 -8.10 -0.14 -11.51
CA LEU A 41 -8.38 1.24 -11.10
C LEU A 41 -7.60 2.26 -11.94
N VAL A 42 -6.31 2.02 -12.20
CA VAL A 42 -5.46 2.88 -13.03
C VAL A 42 -5.90 2.83 -14.50
N ARG A 43 -6.30 1.67 -15.01
CA ARG A 43 -6.78 1.50 -16.39
C ARG A 43 -8.09 2.24 -16.67
N ALA A 44 -8.94 2.44 -15.66
CA ALA A 44 -10.19 3.20 -15.78
C ALA A 44 -9.99 4.67 -16.18
N LYS A 45 -8.75 5.20 -16.17
CA LYS A 45 -8.32 6.59 -16.48
C LYS A 45 -8.89 7.67 -15.56
N ARG A 46 -10.17 7.61 -15.21
CA ARG A 46 -10.87 8.48 -14.26
C ARG A 46 -11.90 7.65 -13.47
N PRO A 47 -11.44 6.85 -12.50
CA PRO A 47 -12.36 6.19 -11.60
C PRO A 47 -13.21 7.24 -10.87
N ASP A 48 -14.49 6.95 -10.70
CA ASP A 48 -15.39 7.83 -9.99
C ASP A 48 -15.13 7.81 -8.47
N ALA A 49 -15.81 8.70 -7.74
CA ALA A 49 -15.62 8.82 -6.30
C ALA A 49 -16.02 7.54 -5.54
N THR A 50 -17.02 6.81 -6.03
CA THR A 50 -17.54 5.59 -5.41
C THR A 50 -16.57 4.43 -5.62
N GLU A 51 -15.97 4.30 -6.80
CA GLU A 51 -14.92 3.31 -7.09
C GLU A 51 -13.68 3.55 -6.23
N LEU A 52 -13.25 4.81 -6.11
CA LEU A 52 -12.13 5.18 -5.24
C LEU A 52 -12.41 4.92 -3.77
N GLU A 53 -13.62 5.19 -3.29
CA GLU A 53 -14.04 4.92 -1.91
C GLU A 53 -14.13 3.42 -1.63
N ALA A 54 -14.67 2.64 -2.56
CA ALA A 54 -14.74 1.19 -2.44
C ALA A 54 -13.33 0.58 -2.37
N PHE A 55 -12.41 1.03 -3.24
CA PHE A 55 -11.01 0.62 -3.23
C PHE A 55 -10.32 0.99 -1.91
N ALA A 56 -10.48 2.23 -1.46
CA ALA A 56 -9.97 2.73 -0.18
C ALA A 56 -10.46 1.89 1.01
N ARG A 57 -11.75 1.58 1.05
CA ARG A 57 -12.38 0.78 2.12
C ARG A 57 -11.88 -0.67 2.12
N ARG A 58 -11.74 -1.30 0.94
CA ARG A 58 -11.24 -2.67 0.81
C ARG A 58 -9.79 -2.80 1.30
N TRP A 59 -8.94 -1.84 0.92
CA TRP A 59 -7.49 -1.93 1.16
C TRP A 59 -6.99 -1.09 2.35
N GLY A 60 -7.88 -0.36 3.03
CA GLY A 60 -7.53 0.50 4.16
C GLY A 60 -6.71 1.73 3.79
N LEU A 61 -6.67 2.10 2.50
CA LEU A 61 -5.92 3.25 2.01
C LEU A 61 -6.75 4.52 2.10
N ARG A 62 -6.20 5.58 2.68
CA ARG A 62 -6.79 6.93 2.61
C ARG A 62 -5.95 7.77 1.66
N PHE A 63 -6.51 8.08 0.49
CA PHE A 63 -5.94 9.10 -0.37
C PHE A 63 -6.24 10.47 0.25
N PRO A 64 -5.26 11.39 0.30
CA PRO A 64 -5.57 12.77 0.62
C PRO A 64 -6.60 13.26 -0.41
N ALA A 65 -7.78 13.69 0.04
CA ALA A 65 -8.72 14.37 -0.82
C ALA A 65 -7.98 15.53 -1.51
N ARG A 66 -8.19 15.72 -2.82
CA ARG A 66 -7.63 16.87 -3.54
C ARG A 66 -7.90 18.12 -2.70
N SER A 67 -6.87 18.94 -2.47
CA SER A 67 -7.09 20.23 -1.82
C SER A 67 -8.17 20.95 -2.61
N ARG A 68 -9.20 21.42 -1.90
CA ARG A 68 -10.27 22.21 -2.51
C ARG A 68 -9.59 23.41 -3.14
N ARG A 69 -9.65 23.55 -4.47
CA ARG A 69 -9.21 24.81 -5.11
C ARG A 69 -9.98 25.92 -4.41
N ARG A 70 -9.28 26.81 -3.74
CA ARG A 70 -9.86 28.06 -3.26
C ARG A 70 -10.34 28.81 -4.50
N ALA A 71 -11.61 29.22 -4.49
CA ALA A 71 -12.18 30.17 -5.44
C ALA A 71 -11.57 31.55 -5.19
#